data_AF-K4KYF4-F1
#
_entry.id   AF-K4KYF4-F1
#
_cell.length_a   1.000
_cell.length_b   1.000
_cell.length_c   1.000
_cell.angle_alpha   90.00
_cell.angle_beta   90.00
_cell.angle_gamma   90.00
#
_symmetry.space_group_name_H-M   'P 1'
#
loop_
_entity.id
_entity.type
_entity.pdbx_description
1 polymer ?
#
loop_
_entity_poly.entity_id
_entity_poly.type
_entity_poly.pdbx_seq_one_letter_code
_entity_poly.pdbx_strand_id
1 'polypeptide(L)'
;MKKLSAGIIAAVLSLASTQSPATSKAIIIGGGNTLENSQGQIEENVQWVSDILDAKKIETQVYFTHGSAQGVDIVYFGDARLNDTPENVLRRIYLDGLDFAKSYKRNTLPKIDGPTTKASLTEALSKTFKSLENQAESLLIFNGHGDIDFSNTDNNALKLWQDERLSINEIRSLFESAPQQSTVRFIFTQCFSGSFSKLAFDNLETDQLATPRSCGFMAESDRREAEGCDLGINPSEFRDYTTYFFAALNGYTRTGQPINLTKTDLDKSGEIDFREAHLYTLANAHSSDLSRSTSEQFVEYKEPWYRRWDTAFTPKNNVYSRIAIEVAEREKVASGGLPLLRDILHERAALKNLTSEQDTARAKIEQIQATLRTELGELRLAELTTDKQEEVYNQAIQMAAYQQLKHAQDELMQLNEQVLQQTRNLTQRLKAARMNRISRLAHYQKENPAYQSLVDCESSGQL
;
A
#
# COMPACT_ATOMS: atom_id res chain seq x y z
N MET A 1 -63.64 37.59 -39.45
CA MET A 1 -63.82 36.53 -38.44
C MET A 1 -62.82 35.42 -38.75
N LYS A 2 -61.90 35.17 -37.81
CA LYS A 2 -60.67 34.35 -37.98
C LYS A 2 -60.99 32.85 -37.99
N LYS A 3 -60.37 32.11 -38.91
CA LYS A 3 -60.33 30.64 -38.91
C LYS A 3 -59.25 30.18 -37.92
N LEU A 4 -59.60 29.30 -36.99
CA LEU A 4 -58.69 28.62 -36.07
C LEU A 4 -58.46 27.21 -36.60
N SER A 5 -57.23 26.93 -37.03
CA SER A 5 -56.70 25.62 -37.35
C SER A 5 -56.07 25.01 -36.09
N ALA A 6 -56.58 23.86 -35.65
CA ALA A 6 -56.03 23.08 -34.54
C ALA A 6 -54.87 22.22 -35.05
N GLY A 7 -53.66 22.47 -34.53
CA GLY A 7 -52.49 21.64 -34.71
C GLY A 7 -52.42 20.55 -33.64
N ILE A 8 -52.27 19.30 -34.05
CA ILE A 8 -52.00 18.15 -33.18
C ILE A 8 -50.49 18.12 -32.92
N ILE A 9 -50.09 18.33 -31.66
CA ILE A 9 -48.71 18.12 -31.19
C ILE A 9 -48.63 16.68 -30.67
N ALA A 10 -47.88 15.83 -31.38
CA ALA A 10 -47.51 14.51 -30.88
C ALA A 10 -46.34 14.65 -29.90
N ALA A 11 -46.60 14.43 -28.62
CA ALA A 11 -45.58 14.34 -27.58
C ALA A 11 -44.94 12.95 -27.62
N VAL A 12 -43.67 12.88 -28.03
CA VAL A 12 -42.83 11.68 -27.87
C VAL A 12 -42.36 11.64 -26.42
N LEU A 13 -42.95 10.77 -25.61
CA LEU A 13 -42.44 10.43 -24.28
C LEU A 13 -41.20 9.55 -24.44
N SER A 14 -40.02 10.14 -24.29
CA SER A 14 -38.79 9.38 -24.06
C SER A 14 -38.88 8.71 -22.68
N LEU A 15 -39.06 7.39 -22.67
CA LEU A 15 -38.87 6.56 -21.48
C LEU A 15 -37.40 6.66 -21.08
N ALA A 16 -37.08 7.57 -20.17
CA ALA A 16 -35.81 7.54 -19.45
C ALA A 16 -35.85 6.28 -18.57
N SER A 17 -35.16 5.23 -19.02
CA SER A 17 -34.81 4.10 -18.17
C SER A 17 -33.96 4.63 -17.02
N THR A 18 -34.56 4.78 -15.85
CA THR A 18 -33.84 4.97 -14.60
C THR A 18 -33.06 3.69 -14.35
N GLN A 19 -31.83 3.60 -14.86
CA GLN A 19 -30.88 2.58 -14.43
C GLN A 19 -30.73 2.76 -12.93
N SER A 20 -31.10 1.73 -12.15
CA SER A 20 -30.74 1.71 -10.74
C SER A 20 -29.21 1.83 -10.66
N PRO A 21 -28.65 2.62 -9.73
CA PRO A 21 -27.21 2.71 -9.58
C PRO A 21 -26.66 1.31 -9.40
N ALA A 22 -25.74 0.93 -10.28
CA ALA A 22 -25.09 -0.36 -10.23
C ALA A 22 -24.52 -0.57 -8.82
N THR A 23 -24.88 -1.65 -8.14
CA THR A 23 -24.44 -1.91 -6.77
C THR A 23 -22.92 -2.02 -6.72
N SER A 24 -22.27 -1.04 -6.09
CA SER A 24 -20.84 -1.04 -5.82
C SER A 24 -20.54 -1.98 -4.64
N LYS A 25 -19.69 -2.98 -4.89
CA LYS A 25 -19.24 -3.93 -3.85
C LYS A 25 -17.75 -3.78 -3.59
N ALA A 26 -17.37 -3.61 -2.34
CA ALA A 26 -15.98 -3.56 -1.93
C ALA A 26 -15.56 -4.85 -1.21
N ILE A 27 -14.37 -5.33 -1.56
CA ILE A 27 -13.76 -6.51 -0.96
C ILE A 27 -12.42 -6.06 -0.37
N ILE A 28 -12.27 -6.19 0.94
CA ILE A 28 -11.04 -5.88 1.66
C ILE A 28 -10.39 -7.20 2.06
N ILE A 29 -9.14 -7.39 1.66
CA ILE A 29 -8.32 -8.54 2.02
C ILE A 29 -7.16 -8.01 2.87
N GLY A 30 -7.03 -8.54 4.07
CA GLY A 30 -6.08 -8.09 5.06
C GLY A 30 -5.30 -9.20 5.75
N GLY A 31 -4.23 -8.81 6.43
CA GLY A 31 -3.47 -9.65 7.34
C GLY A 31 -2.18 -10.20 6.75
N GLY A 32 -1.39 -10.79 7.63
CA GLY A 32 -0.12 -11.44 7.27
C GLY A 32 -0.27 -12.79 6.61
N ASN A 33 0.83 -13.32 6.08
CA ASN A 33 0.91 -14.71 5.63
C ASN A 33 1.26 -15.70 6.75
N THR A 34 1.86 -15.19 7.82
CA THR A 34 2.16 -15.90 9.07
C THR A 34 1.87 -14.96 10.25
N LEU A 35 1.85 -15.48 11.49
CA LEU A 35 1.69 -14.64 12.69
C LEU A 35 2.75 -13.53 12.76
N GLU A 36 4.02 -13.87 12.51
CA GLU A 36 5.15 -12.93 12.51
C GLU A 36 5.06 -11.84 11.43
N ASN A 37 4.27 -12.09 10.39
CA ASN A 37 4.06 -11.17 9.28
C ASN A 37 2.66 -10.54 9.28
N SER A 38 1.91 -10.66 10.37
CA SER A 38 0.56 -10.09 10.47
C SER A 38 0.58 -8.87 11.37
N GLN A 39 1.19 -7.79 10.86
CA GLN A 39 1.48 -6.63 11.68
C GLN A 39 0.23 -5.83 12.10
N GLY A 40 0.28 -5.20 13.26
CA GLY A 40 -0.78 -4.34 13.78
C GLY A 40 -1.16 -3.19 12.82
N GLN A 41 -0.21 -2.61 12.09
CA GLN A 41 -0.53 -1.60 11.06
C GLN A 41 -1.48 -2.13 9.97
N ILE A 42 -1.37 -3.40 9.58
CA ILE A 42 -2.25 -4.01 8.58
C ILE A 42 -3.68 -4.08 9.11
N GLU A 43 -3.87 -4.52 10.35
CA GLU A 43 -5.18 -4.54 11.02
C GLU A 43 -5.80 -3.14 11.08
N GLU A 44 -5.02 -2.16 11.55
CA GLU A 44 -5.45 -0.77 11.67
C GLU A 44 -5.82 -0.16 10.30
N ASN A 45 -5.10 -0.53 9.24
CA ASN A 45 -5.41 -0.11 7.88
C ASN A 45 -6.73 -0.72 7.38
N VAL A 46 -6.95 -2.01 7.61
CA VAL A 46 -8.21 -2.69 7.24
C VAL A 46 -9.40 -2.07 7.97
N GLN A 47 -9.26 -1.80 9.28
CA GLN A 47 -10.28 -1.12 10.06
C GLN A 47 -10.61 0.26 9.48
N TRP A 48 -9.57 1.09 9.28
CA TRP A 48 -9.72 2.45 8.77
C TRP A 48 -10.42 2.50 7.42
N VAL A 49 -10.04 1.60 6.50
CA VAL A 49 -10.67 1.49 5.19
C VAL A 49 -12.13 1.04 5.32
N SER A 50 -12.41 0.04 6.15
CA SER A 50 -13.79 -0.42 6.39
C SER A 50 -14.67 0.72 6.90
N ASP A 51 -14.19 1.51 7.87
CA ASP A 51 -14.94 2.63 8.45
C ASP A 51 -15.29 3.70 7.40
N ILE A 52 -14.37 4.01 6.48
CA ILE A 52 -14.61 4.96 5.39
C ILE A 52 -15.67 4.45 4.42
N LEU A 53 -15.59 3.17 4.04
CA LEU A 53 -16.56 2.57 3.12
C LEU A 53 -17.95 2.44 3.77
N ASP A 54 -18.00 2.07 5.05
CA ASP A 54 -19.23 1.96 5.82
C ASP A 54 -19.90 3.34 6.00
N ALA A 55 -19.12 4.39 6.26
CA ALA A 55 -19.63 5.77 6.35
C ALA A 55 -20.29 6.23 5.04
N LYS A 56 -19.83 5.69 3.91
CA LYS A 56 -20.37 5.92 2.57
C LYS A 56 -21.43 4.89 2.14
N LYS A 57 -21.78 3.96 3.03
CA LYS A 57 -22.80 2.91 2.80
C LYS A 57 -22.48 1.97 1.65
N ILE A 58 -21.20 1.74 1.39
CA ILE A 58 -20.75 0.74 0.41
C ILE A 58 -20.79 -0.63 1.08
N GLU A 59 -21.30 -1.64 0.37
CA GLU A 59 -21.29 -3.01 0.88
C GLU A 59 -19.85 -3.54 0.90
N THR A 60 -19.36 -3.88 2.09
CA THR A 60 -18.01 -4.41 2.33
C THR A 60 -18.03 -5.92 2.61
N GLN A 61 -17.06 -6.64 2.06
CA GLN A 61 -16.66 -7.99 2.49
C GLN A 61 -15.22 -7.96 2.97
N VAL A 62 -14.97 -8.40 4.20
CA VAL A 62 -13.65 -8.36 4.85
C VAL A 62 -13.11 -9.76 5.05
N TYR A 63 -11.96 -10.06 4.46
CA TYR A 63 -11.23 -11.30 4.67
C TYR A 63 -9.94 -10.99 5.42
N PHE A 64 -9.68 -11.70 6.52
CA PHE A 64 -8.54 -11.39 7.38
C PHE A 64 -7.95 -12.66 7.98
N THR A 65 -6.63 -12.87 7.86
CA THR A 65 -5.84 -13.94 8.50
C THR A 65 -6.55 -15.31 8.57
N HIS A 66 -6.79 -15.86 9.77
CA HIS A 66 -7.51 -17.10 10.03
C HIS A 66 -9.03 -16.93 10.18
N GLY A 67 -9.57 -15.78 9.78
CA GLY A 67 -10.98 -15.45 9.91
C GLY A 67 -11.40 -15.28 11.36
N SER A 68 -12.60 -15.76 11.70
CA SER A 68 -13.17 -15.69 13.05
C SER A 68 -12.65 -16.76 14.03
N ALA A 69 -11.65 -17.56 13.64
CA ALA A 69 -11.07 -18.59 14.50
C ALA A 69 -10.51 -17.99 15.81
N GLN A 70 -10.43 -18.83 16.86
CA GLN A 70 -9.80 -18.45 18.11
C GLN A 70 -8.27 -18.55 17.97
N GLY A 71 -7.55 -17.55 18.49
CA GLY A 71 -6.10 -17.51 18.41
C GLY A 71 -5.58 -16.08 18.39
N VAL A 72 -4.26 -15.95 18.49
CA VAL A 72 -3.55 -14.72 18.15
C VAL A 72 -3.19 -14.76 16.67
N ASP A 73 -3.31 -13.62 16.02
CA ASP A 73 -3.08 -13.46 14.59
C ASP A 73 -2.54 -12.09 14.23
N ILE A 74 -2.20 -11.29 15.24
CA ILE A 74 -1.55 -9.99 15.09
C ILE A 74 -0.26 -9.98 15.89
N VAL A 75 0.81 -9.49 15.27
CA VAL A 75 2.06 -9.11 15.91
C VAL A 75 2.23 -7.59 15.88
N TYR A 76 2.76 -7.01 16.94
CA TYR A 76 3.00 -5.58 17.04
C TYR A 76 4.17 -5.29 17.97
N PHE A 77 4.73 -4.09 17.92
CA PHE A 77 5.66 -3.66 18.97
C PHE A 77 4.85 -3.25 20.21
N GLY A 78 5.07 -3.99 21.31
CA GLY A 78 4.68 -3.52 22.64
C GLY A 78 5.46 -2.25 23.01
N ASP A 79 5.16 -1.62 24.15
CA ASP A 79 5.88 -0.41 24.57
C ASP A 79 7.39 -0.67 24.58
N ALA A 80 8.14 -0.10 23.62
CA ALA A 80 9.57 -0.36 23.44
C ALA A 80 10.42 0.01 24.67
N ARG A 81 9.84 0.79 25.60
CA ARG A 81 10.39 1.05 26.93
C ARG A 81 9.96 -0.02 27.93
N LEU A 82 9.78 -1.25 27.47
CA LEU A 82 9.58 -2.44 28.27
C LEU A 82 10.49 -2.34 29.49
N ASN A 83 9.89 -2.21 30.68
CA ASN A 83 10.62 -2.26 31.94
C ASN A 83 11.48 -3.52 31.95
N ASP A 84 12.61 -3.49 32.64
CA ASP A 84 13.45 -4.68 32.88
C ASP A 84 12.70 -5.65 33.81
N THR A 85 11.63 -6.28 33.32
CA THR A 85 11.02 -7.45 33.95
C THR A 85 11.89 -8.67 33.62
N PRO A 86 11.83 -9.73 34.44
CA PRO A 86 12.57 -10.95 34.14
C PRO A 86 12.38 -11.44 32.70
N GLU A 87 11.13 -11.51 32.24
CA GLU A 87 10.82 -11.92 30.87
C GLU A 87 11.48 -11.02 29.82
N ASN A 88 11.40 -9.70 29.95
CA ASN A 88 11.93 -8.77 28.95
C ASN A 88 13.45 -8.79 28.86
N VAL A 89 14.15 -8.94 30.00
CA VAL A 89 15.60 -9.11 30.04
C VAL A 89 16.02 -10.38 29.29
N LEU A 90 15.35 -11.49 29.58
CA LEU A 90 15.62 -12.75 28.89
C LEU A 90 15.32 -12.64 27.39
N ARG A 91 14.20 -12.04 27.00
CA ARG A 91 13.85 -11.81 25.59
C ARG A 91 14.91 -10.99 24.87
N ARG A 92 15.44 -9.92 25.49
CA ARG A 92 16.54 -9.11 24.91
C ARG A 92 17.79 -9.94 24.65
N ILE A 93 18.11 -10.90 25.51
CA ILE A 93 19.31 -11.72 25.40
C ILE A 93 19.14 -12.87 24.39
N TYR A 94 18.00 -13.54 24.42
CA TYR A 94 17.78 -14.82 23.72
C TYR A 94 16.97 -14.71 22.42
N LEU A 95 16.30 -13.58 22.13
CA LEU A 95 15.63 -13.35 20.84
C LEU A 95 16.49 -12.49 19.92
N ASP A 96 16.29 -12.64 18.61
CA ASP A 96 17.12 -11.98 17.60
C ASP A 96 16.79 -10.48 17.50
N GLY A 97 17.83 -9.64 17.48
CA GLY A 97 17.71 -8.20 17.22
C GLY A 97 16.70 -7.49 18.12
N LEU A 98 15.56 -7.09 17.53
CA LEU A 98 14.48 -6.34 18.18
C LEU A 98 13.24 -7.19 18.50
N ASP A 99 13.30 -8.51 18.33
CA ASP A 99 12.16 -9.41 18.58
C ASP A 99 11.71 -9.44 20.05
N PHE A 100 12.56 -8.97 20.96
CA PHE A 100 12.19 -8.74 22.36
C PHE A 100 11.04 -7.73 22.53
N ALA A 101 10.85 -6.82 21.58
CA ALA A 101 9.80 -5.80 21.65
C ALA A 101 8.46 -6.28 21.06
N LYS A 102 8.43 -7.43 20.38
CA LYS A 102 7.21 -7.97 19.78
C LYS A 102 6.17 -8.34 20.85
N SER A 103 4.91 -8.23 20.52
CA SER A 103 3.78 -8.69 21.32
C SER A 103 2.71 -9.22 20.38
N TYR A 104 1.85 -10.08 20.89
CA TYR A 104 0.85 -10.76 20.07
C TYR A 104 -0.54 -10.54 20.65
N LYS A 105 -1.50 -10.28 19.78
CA LYS A 105 -2.92 -10.18 20.15
C LYS A 105 -3.78 -10.87 19.11
N ARG A 106 -5.05 -11.06 19.47
CA ARG A 106 -6.10 -11.32 18.50
C ARG A 106 -6.47 -10.01 17.81
N ASN A 107 -6.81 -10.08 16.53
CA ASN A 107 -7.44 -8.97 15.84
C ASN A 107 -8.75 -8.53 16.52
N THR A 108 -9.11 -7.28 16.28
CA THR A 108 -10.25 -6.56 16.87
C THR A 108 -11.21 -6.04 15.80
N LEU A 109 -11.08 -6.54 14.56
CA LEU A 109 -11.97 -6.14 13.46
C LEU A 109 -13.42 -6.54 13.78
N PRO A 110 -14.41 -5.64 13.62
CA PRO A 110 -15.79 -5.87 14.04
C PRO A 110 -16.50 -6.88 13.13
N LYS A 111 -16.08 -7.00 11.86
CA LYS A 111 -16.68 -7.88 10.86
C LYS A 111 -15.57 -8.55 10.05
N ILE A 112 -15.64 -9.89 9.98
CA ILE A 112 -14.79 -10.72 9.13
C ILE A 112 -15.67 -11.78 8.48
N ASP A 113 -15.73 -11.76 7.15
CA ASP A 113 -16.52 -12.67 6.32
C ASP A 113 -15.81 -14.00 6.04
N GLY A 114 -14.48 -14.05 6.17
CA GLY A 114 -13.72 -15.29 6.02
C GLY A 114 -12.20 -15.17 6.24
N PRO A 115 -11.48 -16.30 6.26
CA PRO A 115 -10.03 -16.32 6.34
C PRO A 115 -9.38 -15.97 4.98
N THR A 116 -8.10 -15.63 5.01
CA THR A 116 -7.29 -15.37 3.81
C THR A 116 -6.49 -16.59 3.35
N THR A 117 -6.78 -17.80 3.84
CA THR A 117 -6.28 -19.04 3.20
C THR A 117 -6.72 -19.08 1.73
N LYS A 118 -5.85 -19.50 0.83
CA LYS A 118 -6.07 -19.53 -0.62
C LYS A 118 -7.36 -20.22 -1.01
N ALA A 119 -7.63 -21.41 -0.49
CA ALA A 119 -8.83 -22.17 -0.83
C ALA A 119 -10.10 -21.36 -0.52
N SER A 120 -10.26 -20.92 0.74
CA SER A 120 -11.42 -20.13 1.18
C SER A 120 -11.56 -18.82 0.43
N LEU A 121 -10.45 -18.09 0.24
CA LEU A 121 -10.45 -16.78 -0.39
C LEU A 121 -10.80 -16.87 -1.88
N THR A 122 -10.20 -17.81 -2.63
CA THR A 122 -10.48 -17.98 -4.06
C THR A 122 -11.92 -18.42 -4.32
N GLU A 123 -12.47 -19.31 -3.49
CA GLU A 123 -13.88 -19.69 -3.54
C GLU A 123 -14.79 -18.48 -3.32
N ALA A 124 -14.53 -17.71 -2.26
CA ALA A 124 -15.34 -16.56 -1.90
C ALA A 124 -15.27 -15.44 -2.95
N LEU A 125 -14.08 -15.12 -3.45
CA LEU A 125 -13.89 -14.15 -4.53
C LEU A 125 -14.57 -14.61 -5.82
N SER A 126 -14.43 -15.88 -6.20
CA SER A 126 -15.09 -16.40 -7.41
C SER A 126 -16.61 -16.30 -7.29
N LYS A 127 -17.17 -16.63 -6.12
CA LYS A 127 -18.60 -16.47 -5.85
C LYS A 127 -19.04 -15.01 -5.97
N THR A 128 -18.28 -14.08 -5.37
CA THR A 128 -18.59 -12.65 -5.42
C THR A 128 -18.56 -12.12 -6.86
N PHE A 129 -17.48 -12.37 -7.60
CA PHE A 129 -17.34 -11.88 -8.98
C PHE A 129 -18.39 -12.46 -9.93
N LYS A 130 -18.70 -13.75 -9.83
CA LYS A 130 -19.78 -14.38 -10.63
C LYS A 130 -21.18 -13.85 -10.29
N SER A 131 -21.38 -13.31 -9.09
CA SER A 131 -22.67 -12.77 -8.64
C SER A 131 -22.89 -11.31 -9.02
N LEU A 132 -21.88 -10.64 -9.59
CA LEU A 132 -22.02 -9.26 -10.03
C LEU A 132 -23.06 -9.16 -11.15
N GLU A 133 -23.79 -8.04 -11.16
CA GLU A 133 -24.70 -7.70 -12.25
C GLU A 133 -23.94 -7.15 -13.47
N ASN A 134 -24.59 -7.09 -14.62
CA ASN A 134 -24.04 -6.35 -15.76
C ASN A 134 -23.86 -4.88 -15.38
N GLN A 135 -22.75 -4.27 -15.80
CA GLN A 135 -22.42 -2.88 -15.46
C GLN A 135 -22.15 -2.64 -13.97
N ALA A 136 -22.09 -3.70 -13.14
CA ALA A 136 -21.67 -3.60 -11.75
C ALA A 136 -20.23 -3.08 -11.65
N GLU A 137 -19.98 -2.31 -10.60
CA GLU A 137 -18.64 -1.89 -10.22
C GLU A 137 -18.21 -2.63 -8.94
N SER A 138 -16.96 -3.08 -8.91
CA SER A 138 -16.38 -3.71 -7.73
C SER A 138 -15.02 -3.11 -7.42
N LEU A 139 -14.67 -3.11 -6.14
CA LEU A 139 -13.40 -2.61 -5.64
C LEU A 139 -12.71 -3.69 -4.80
N LEU A 140 -11.52 -4.13 -5.22
CA LEU A 140 -10.69 -5.05 -4.48
C LEU A 140 -9.53 -4.31 -3.80
N ILE A 141 -9.46 -4.38 -2.47
CA ILE A 141 -8.44 -3.72 -1.67
C ILE A 141 -7.60 -4.82 -1.01
N PHE A 142 -6.28 -4.77 -1.19
CA PHE A 142 -5.37 -5.70 -0.51
C PHE A 142 -4.41 -4.93 0.37
N ASN A 143 -4.37 -5.29 1.65
CA ASN A 143 -3.47 -4.74 2.67
C ASN A 143 -2.78 -5.92 3.38
N GLY A 144 -1.56 -6.23 2.92
CA GLY A 144 -0.81 -7.39 3.39
C GLY A 144 0.56 -7.44 2.72
N HIS A 145 1.18 -8.62 2.68
CA HIS A 145 2.50 -8.80 2.08
C HIS A 145 2.43 -9.20 0.60
N GLY A 146 3.40 -8.72 -0.17
CA GLY A 146 3.65 -9.16 -1.54
C GLY A 146 4.80 -10.16 -1.60
N ASP A 147 4.79 -11.02 -2.62
CA ASP A 147 5.92 -11.87 -2.98
C ASP A 147 6.46 -11.49 -4.36
N ILE A 148 7.78 -11.53 -4.49
CA ILE A 148 8.48 -11.22 -5.73
C ILE A 148 9.07 -12.50 -6.35
N ASP A 149 8.82 -12.69 -7.63
CA ASP A 149 9.64 -13.56 -8.47
C ASP A 149 10.68 -12.68 -9.18
N PHE A 150 11.93 -12.77 -8.72
CA PHE A 150 13.02 -11.94 -9.26
C PHE A 150 13.30 -12.22 -10.74
N SER A 151 13.02 -13.44 -11.19
CA SER A 151 13.23 -13.89 -12.57
C SER A 151 12.13 -13.38 -13.49
N ASN A 152 10.88 -13.38 -13.02
CA ASN A 152 9.73 -12.91 -13.77
C ASN A 152 8.68 -12.25 -12.88
N THR A 153 8.56 -10.91 -12.94
CA THR A 153 7.57 -10.17 -12.16
C THR A 153 6.12 -10.42 -12.58
N ASP A 154 5.86 -11.17 -13.66
CA ASP A 154 4.52 -11.70 -13.99
C ASP A 154 4.03 -12.73 -12.95
N ASN A 155 4.96 -13.37 -12.23
CA ASN A 155 4.64 -14.38 -11.22
C ASN A 155 4.58 -13.83 -9.80
N ASN A 156 4.71 -12.51 -9.63
CA ASN A 156 4.50 -11.87 -8.33
C ASN A 156 3.12 -12.26 -7.76
N ALA A 157 3.03 -12.33 -6.44
CA ALA A 157 1.85 -12.85 -5.76
C ALA A 157 1.49 -12.04 -4.52
N LEU A 158 0.22 -12.10 -4.15
CA LEU A 158 -0.23 -11.74 -2.81
C LEU A 158 0.14 -12.89 -1.87
N LYS A 159 0.76 -12.59 -0.73
CA LYS A 159 0.96 -13.60 0.31
C LYS A 159 -0.29 -13.70 1.17
N LEU A 160 -0.71 -14.94 1.40
CA LEU A 160 -1.95 -15.32 2.05
C LEU A 160 -1.66 -16.09 3.34
N TRP A 161 -2.64 -16.20 4.22
CA TRP A 161 -2.49 -16.92 5.49
C TRP A 161 -2.01 -18.37 5.26
N GLN A 162 -1.21 -18.90 6.19
CA GLN A 162 -0.51 -20.19 6.08
C GLN A 162 0.58 -20.24 5.01
N ASP A 163 1.21 -19.08 4.74
CA ASP A 163 2.25 -18.90 3.71
C ASP A 163 1.81 -19.31 2.29
N GLU A 164 0.50 -19.30 2.04
CA GLU A 164 -0.04 -19.54 0.71
C GLU A 164 0.14 -18.29 -0.18
N ARG A 165 -0.08 -18.46 -1.49
CA ARG A 165 0.14 -17.40 -2.48
C ARG A 165 -0.99 -17.34 -3.49
N LEU A 166 -1.37 -16.12 -3.86
CA LEU A 166 -2.30 -15.85 -4.96
C LEU A 166 -1.60 -15.00 -6.03
N SER A 167 -1.24 -15.64 -7.13
CA SER A 167 -0.50 -15.02 -8.23
C SER A 167 -1.36 -14.06 -9.06
N ILE A 168 -0.72 -13.18 -9.83
CA ILE A 168 -1.41 -12.28 -10.77
C ILE A 168 -2.33 -13.04 -11.73
N ASN A 169 -1.88 -14.19 -12.25
CA ASN A 169 -2.67 -14.99 -13.19
C ASN A 169 -3.93 -15.57 -12.53
N GLU A 170 -3.83 -16.00 -11.26
CA GLU A 170 -4.98 -16.49 -10.52
C GLU A 170 -5.99 -15.38 -10.23
N ILE A 171 -5.52 -14.17 -9.90
CA ILE A 171 -6.39 -13.00 -9.74
C ILE A 171 -7.06 -12.63 -11.07
N ARG A 172 -6.32 -12.68 -12.17
CA ARG A 172 -6.87 -12.45 -13.50
C ARG A 172 -8.02 -13.41 -13.79
N SER A 173 -7.83 -14.72 -13.54
CA SER A 173 -8.90 -15.70 -13.71
C SER A 173 -10.11 -15.46 -12.80
N LEU A 174 -9.92 -14.88 -11.62
CA LEU A 174 -11.02 -14.43 -10.77
C LEU A 174 -11.77 -13.25 -11.40
N PHE A 175 -11.06 -12.25 -11.94
CA PHE A 175 -11.68 -11.09 -12.60
C PHE A 175 -12.43 -11.51 -13.87
N GLU A 176 -11.85 -12.42 -14.67
CA GLU A 176 -12.48 -12.99 -15.87
C GLU A 176 -13.80 -13.74 -15.58
N SER A 177 -14.04 -14.10 -14.31
CA SER A 177 -15.30 -14.74 -13.90
C SER A 177 -16.45 -13.75 -13.67
N ALA A 178 -16.18 -12.43 -13.65
CA ALA A 178 -17.21 -11.41 -13.57
C ALA A 178 -17.85 -11.13 -14.96
N PRO A 179 -19.07 -10.57 -15.02
CA PRO A 179 -19.72 -10.25 -16.29
C PRO A 179 -18.89 -9.30 -17.14
N GLN A 180 -18.84 -9.51 -18.46
CA GLN A 180 -17.98 -8.75 -19.38
C GLN A 180 -18.21 -7.21 -19.33
N GLN A 181 -19.43 -6.77 -18.99
CA GLN A 181 -19.78 -5.36 -18.90
C GLN A 181 -19.52 -4.74 -17.52
N SER A 182 -19.06 -5.53 -16.54
CA SER A 182 -18.68 -5.02 -15.22
C SER A 182 -17.33 -4.31 -15.24
N THR A 183 -17.05 -3.53 -14.19
CA THR A 183 -15.74 -2.93 -13.93
C THR A 183 -15.18 -3.46 -12.61
N VAL A 184 -13.95 -3.96 -12.63
CA VAL A 184 -13.23 -4.41 -11.44
C VAL A 184 -12.06 -3.46 -11.17
N ARG A 185 -12.16 -2.67 -10.11
CA ARG A 185 -11.09 -1.80 -9.65
C ARG A 185 -10.27 -2.47 -8.56
N PHE A 186 -9.00 -2.12 -8.45
CA PHE A 186 -8.15 -2.61 -7.38
C PHE A 186 -7.25 -1.54 -6.77
N ILE A 187 -6.99 -1.67 -5.47
CA ILE A 187 -6.05 -0.87 -4.69
C ILE A 187 -5.12 -1.84 -3.95
N PHE A 188 -3.87 -1.90 -4.39
CA PHE A 188 -2.88 -2.86 -3.89
C PHE A 188 -1.73 -2.13 -3.24
N THR A 189 -1.62 -2.25 -1.92
CA THR A 189 -0.72 -1.42 -1.11
C THR A 189 0.53 -2.15 -0.64
N GLN A 190 0.70 -3.40 -1.07
CA GLN A 190 1.79 -4.27 -0.69
C GLN A 190 3.07 -4.02 -1.51
N CYS A 191 4.18 -4.56 -1.02
CA CYS A 191 5.44 -4.66 -1.75
C CYS A 191 5.24 -5.29 -3.15
N PHE A 192 5.97 -4.79 -4.14
CA PHE A 192 5.93 -5.30 -5.51
C PHE A 192 4.58 -5.15 -6.23
N SER A 193 3.65 -4.38 -5.67
CA SER A 193 2.29 -4.18 -6.19
C SER A 193 2.24 -3.70 -7.65
N GLY A 194 3.28 -3.02 -8.13
CA GLY A 194 3.32 -2.49 -9.50
C GLY A 194 3.22 -3.56 -10.59
N SER A 195 3.51 -4.84 -10.30
CA SER A 195 3.33 -5.95 -11.24
C SER A 195 1.86 -6.22 -11.57
N PHE A 196 0.95 -5.88 -10.66
CA PHE A 196 -0.49 -6.10 -10.82
C PHE A 196 -1.15 -5.08 -11.76
N SER A 197 -0.42 -4.07 -12.28
CA SER A 197 -0.90 -3.24 -13.39
C SER A 197 -1.33 -4.09 -14.60
N LYS A 198 -0.68 -5.25 -14.77
CA LYS A 198 -0.94 -6.23 -15.81
C LYS A 198 -2.37 -6.79 -15.77
N LEU A 199 -3.09 -6.66 -14.65
CA LEU A 199 -4.49 -7.04 -14.58
C LEU A 199 -5.37 -6.21 -15.54
N ALA A 200 -4.97 -4.98 -15.86
CA ALA A 200 -5.68 -4.09 -16.77
C ALA A 200 -5.50 -4.43 -18.27
N PHE A 201 -4.69 -5.43 -18.60
CA PHE A 201 -4.29 -5.73 -19.98
C PHE A 201 -4.40 -7.23 -20.31
N ASP A 202 -5.09 -7.54 -21.40
CA ASP A 202 -4.98 -8.85 -22.05
C ASP A 202 -3.62 -8.97 -22.73
N ASN A 203 -3.26 -7.93 -23.49
CA ASN A 203 -1.97 -7.81 -24.17
C ASN A 203 -1.53 -6.35 -24.22
N LEU A 204 -0.50 -6.04 -23.41
CA LEU A 204 0.04 -4.70 -23.30
C LEU A 204 0.83 -4.27 -24.55
N GLU A 205 1.37 -5.18 -25.35
CA GLU A 205 2.08 -4.84 -26.59
C GLU A 205 1.11 -4.30 -27.65
N THR A 206 -0.10 -4.86 -27.73
CA THR A 206 -1.14 -4.49 -28.70
C THR A 206 -2.17 -3.48 -28.18
N ASP A 207 -1.93 -2.87 -27.01
CA ASP A 207 -2.87 -1.95 -26.35
C ASP A 207 -4.23 -2.60 -26.01
N GLN A 208 -4.30 -3.94 -25.92
CA GLN A 208 -5.54 -4.64 -25.62
C GLN A 208 -5.79 -4.66 -24.12
N LEU A 209 -6.84 -3.96 -23.69
CA LEU A 209 -7.29 -3.92 -22.30
C LEU A 209 -8.06 -5.19 -21.93
N ALA A 210 -8.01 -5.53 -20.63
CA ALA A 210 -8.69 -6.71 -20.10
C ALA A 210 -10.23 -6.60 -20.20
N THR A 211 -10.88 -7.76 -20.35
CA THR A 211 -12.35 -7.91 -20.30
C THR A 211 -12.72 -8.95 -19.23
N PRO A 212 -13.54 -8.64 -18.21
CA PRO A 212 -14.16 -7.35 -17.93
C PRO A 212 -13.14 -6.24 -17.66
N ARG A 213 -13.59 -4.99 -17.80
CA ARG A 213 -12.72 -3.82 -17.67
C ARG A 213 -12.11 -3.81 -16.27
N SER A 214 -10.80 -3.65 -16.18
CA SER A 214 -10.11 -3.50 -14.90
C SER A 214 -9.07 -2.38 -14.94
N CYS A 215 -8.91 -1.72 -13.80
CA CYS A 215 -7.95 -0.66 -13.59
C CYS A 215 -7.64 -0.53 -12.10
N GLY A 216 -6.55 0.12 -11.74
CA GLY A 216 -6.23 0.20 -10.33
C GLY A 216 -5.00 1.02 -9.98
N PHE A 217 -4.70 0.97 -8.70
CA PHE A 217 -3.69 1.78 -8.05
C PHE A 217 -2.80 0.91 -7.17
N MET A 218 -1.52 1.24 -7.17
CA MET A 218 -0.48 0.44 -6.54
C MET A 218 0.44 1.35 -5.73
N ALA A 219 0.84 0.88 -4.55
CA ALA A 219 1.75 1.63 -3.67
C ALA A 219 3.16 1.77 -4.26
N GLU A 220 3.61 0.81 -5.07
CA GLU A 220 5.01 0.78 -5.51
C GLU A 220 5.22 0.10 -6.88
N SER A 221 6.46 0.04 -7.37
CA SER A 221 6.86 -0.70 -8.58
C SER A 221 6.74 -2.21 -8.42
N ASP A 222 7.01 -2.95 -9.51
CA ASP A 222 7.03 -4.42 -9.53
C ASP A 222 8.26 -5.05 -8.87
N ARG A 223 9.22 -4.23 -8.42
CA ARG A 223 10.53 -4.67 -7.89
C ARG A 223 10.96 -3.94 -6.63
N ARG A 224 10.11 -3.13 -6.04
CA ARG A 224 10.40 -2.39 -4.81
C ARG A 224 9.40 -2.70 -3.72
N GLU A 225 9.89 -2.64 -2.50
CA GLU A 225 9.09 -2.77 -1.28
C GLU A 225 8.30 -1.50 -1.02
N ALA A 226 7.09 -1.68 -0.51
CA ALA A 226 6.18 -0.61 -0.12
C ALA A 226 6.26 -0.37 1.39
N GLU A 227 5.88 0.82 1.82
CA GLU A 227 5.62 1.15 3.22
C GLU A 227 4.27 0.59 3.65
N GLY A 228 4.12 0.19 4.92
CA GLY A 228 2.82 -0.27 5.45
C GLY A 228 2.84 -1.60 6.20
N CYS A 229 4.02 -2.19 6.40
CA CYS A 229 4.21 -3.43 7.17
C CYS A 229 4.97 -3.20 8.48
N ASP A 230 4.77 -2.05 9.14
CA ASP A 230 5.39 -1.74 10.42
C ASP A 230 4.68 -2.48 11.57
N LEU A 231 5.46 -2.87 12.57
CA LEU A 231 4.98 -3.42 13.83
C LEU A 231 4.38 -2.34 14.74
N GLY A 232 4.67 -1.07 14.49
CA GLY A 232 4.06 0.08 15.16
C GLY A 232 2.54 0.14 14.96
N ILE A 233 1.85 0.58 16.01
CA ILE A 233 0.38 0.73 16.01
C ILE A 233 -0.07 2.19 16.21
N ASN A 234 0.86 3.15 16.18
CA ASN A 234 0.54 4.57 16.33
C ASN A 234 0.03 5.13 14.99
N PRO A 235 -1.27 5.44 14.85
CA PRO A 235 -1.82 5.90 13.57
C PRO A 235 -1.26 7.24 13.09
N SER A 236 -0.69 8.05 13.99
CA SER A 236 -0.07 9.34 13.64
C SER A 236 1.27 9.20 12.92
N GLU A 237 1.88 8.02 12.98
CA GLU A 237 3.17 7.70 12.37
C GLU A 237 3.03 7.00 11.02
N PHE A 238 1.83 6.51 10.69
CA PHE A 238 1.58 5.84 9.41
C PHE A 238 1.68 6.82 8.25
N ARG A 239 2.49 6.46 7.26
CA ARG A 239 2.71 7.25 6.04
C ARG A 239 2.57 6.40 4.77
N ASP A 240 2.06 5.18 4.88
CA ASP A 240 1.85 4.29 3.72
C ASP A 240 0.85 4.86 2.70
N TYR A 241 0.84 4.26 1.50
CA TYR A 241 -0.10 4.61 0.44
C TYR A 241 -1.57 4.58 0.87
N THR A 242 -1.98 3.60 1.67
CA THR A 242 -3.35 3.48 2.21
C THR A 242 -3.74 4.76 2.95
N THR A 243 -2.85 5.27 3.80
CA THR A 243 -3.09 6.43 4.65
C THR A 243 -3.46 7.66 3.84
N TYR A 244 -2.71 7.98 2.79
CA TYR A 244 -2.96 9.18 1.99
C TYR A 244 -4.09 9.01 0.99
N PHE A 245 -4.21 7.83 0.37
CA PHE A 245 -5.24 7.57 -0.62
C PHE A 245 -6.63 7.62 0.00
N PHE A 246 -6.82 6.93 1.12
CA PHE A 246 -8.11 6.92 1.81
C PHE A 246 -8.38 8.20 2.60
N ALA A 247 -7.34 8.94 3.02
CA ALA A 247 -7.54 10.29 3.54
C ALA A 247 -8.15 11.23 2.50
N ALA A 248 -7.73 11.11 1.23
CA ALA A 248 -8.30 11.89 0.14
C ALA A 248 -9.79 11.60 -0.06
N LEU A 249 -10.14 10.31 -0.11
CA LEU A 249 -11.52 9.86 -0.30
C LEU A 249 -12.43 10.19 0.89
N ASN A 250 -11.88 10.21 2.10
CA ASN A 250 -12.61 10.56 3.31
C ASN A 250 -12.76 12.08 3.50
N GLY A 251 -11.95 12.89 2.82
CA GLY A 251 -11.90 14.34 3.04
C GLY A 251 -11.12 14.76 4.30
N TYR A 252 -10.62 13.80 5.08
CA TYR A 252 -9.88 14.02 6.31
C TYR A 252 -8.69 13.07 6.40
N THR A 253 -7.55 13.58 6.90
CA THR A 253 -6.40 12.76 7.27
C THR A 253 -6.76 11.76 8.36
N ARG A 254 -5.88 10.76 8.54
CA ARG A 254 -6.01 9.77 9.61
C ARG A 254 -6.16 10.35 11.01
N THR A 255 -5.60 11.54 11.21
CA THR A 255 -5.63 12.28 12.48
C THR A 255 -6.74 13.35 12.53
N GLY A 256 -7.71 13.29 11.60
CA GLY A 256 -8.89 14.16 11.59
C GLY A 256 -8.68 15.56 11.01
N GLN A 257 -7.53 15.84 10.37
CA GLN A 257 -7.30 17.13 9.73
C GLN A 257 -7.98 17.17 8.35
N PRO A 258 -8.74 18.21 7.99
CA PRO A 258 -9.37 18.29 6.68
C PRO A 258 -8.32 18.38 5.57
N ILE A 259 -8.55 17.71 4.44
CA ILE A 259 -7.73 17.88 3.23
C ILE A 259 -8.13 19.15 2.48
N ASN A 260 -7.24 19.64 1.61
CA ASN A 260 -7.57 20.79 0.74
C ASN A 260 -8.38 20.33 -0.47
N LEU A 261 -9.71 20.33 -0.35
CA LEU A 261 -10.61 19.92 -1.42
C LEU A 261 -10.42 20.74 -2.70
N THR A 262 -10.24 22.06 -2.63
CA THR A 262 -10.08 22.91 -3.83
C THR A 262 -8.84 22.57 -4.67
N LYS A 263 -7.82 21.96 -4.06
CA LYS A 263 -6.65 21.44 -4.80
C LYS A 263 -6.80 19.99 -5.25
N THR A 264 -7.68 19.23 -4.60
CA THR A 264 -7.80 17.78 -4.76
C THR A 264 -8.91 17.40 -5.73
N ASP A 265 -10.06 18.07 -5.62
CA ASP A 265 -11.20 18.00 -6.54
C ASP A 265 -10.85 18.80 -7.82
N LEU A 266 -10.27 18.10 -8.79
CA LEU A 266 -9.72 18.65 -10.01
C LEU A 266 -10.83 18.99 -11.01
N ASP A 267 -11.92 18.22 -11.01
CA ASP A 267 -13.06 18.45 -11.90
C ASP A 267 -14.15 19.36 -11.30
N LYS A 268 -14.04 19.67 -10.00
CA LYS A 268 -14.95 20.51 -9.22
C LYS A 268 -16.35 19.91 -9.09
N SER A 269 -16.44 18.58 -9.07
CA SER A 269 -17.69 17.84 -8.86
C SER A 269 -18.21 17.97 -7.43
N GLY A 270 -17.34 18.31 -6.47
CA GLY A 270 -17.64 18.33 -5.04
C GLY A 270 -17.37 16.99 -4.34
N GLU A 271 -16.95 15.97 -5.08
CA GLU A 271 -16.58 14.65 -4.57
C GLU A 271 -15.18 14.28 -5.07
N ILE A 272 -14.47 13.41 -4.35
CA ILE A 272 -13.13 12.95 -4.74
C ILE A 272 -13.24 11.58 -5.37
N ASP A 273 -12.88 11.45 -6.64
CA ASP A 273 -12.79 10.15 -7.33
C ASP A 273 -11.50 9.39 -6.95
N PHE A 274 -11.39 8.11 -7.33
CA PHE A 274 -10.19 7.31 -7.02
C PHE A 274 -8.90 7.85 -7.67
N ARG A 275 -9.00 8.45 -8.85
CA ARG A 275 -7.86 9.03 -9.55
C ARG A 275 -7.38 10.32 -8.87
N GLU A 276 -8.29 11.16 -8.41
CA GLU A 276 -8.00 12.34 -7.61
C GLU A 276 -7.39 11.96 -6.27
N ALA A 277 -7.89 10.90 -5.62
CA ALA A 277 -7.25 10.35 -4.43
C ALA A 277 -5.82 9.87 -4.68
N HIS A 278 -5.57 9.24 -5.83
CA HIS A 278 -4.22 8.87 -6.24
C HIS A 278 -3.32 10.09 -6.47
N LEU A 279 -3.81 11.09 -7.19
CA LEU A 279 -3.07 12.31 -7.50
C LEU A 279 -2.79 13.14 -6.24
N TYR A 280 -3.74 13.18 -5.30
CA TYR A 280 -3.52 13.70 -3.95
C TYR A 280 -2.39 12.98 -3.24
N THR A 281 -2.37 11.65 -3.32
CA THR A 281 -1.33 10.83 -2.69
C THR A 281 0.04 11.14 -3.29
N LEU A 282 0.15 11.21 -4.62
CA LEU A 282 1.38 11.63 -5.28
C LEU A 282 1.81 13.02 -4.82
N ALA A 283 0.88 13.97 -4.81
CA ALA A 283 1.13 15.33 -4.39
C ALA A 283 1.56 15.43 -2.94
N ASN A 284 0.97 14.70 -1.99
CA ASN A 284 1.07 14.97 -0.54
C ASN A 284 1.84 13.93 0.27
N ALA A 285 2.00 12.70 -0.22
CA ALA A 285 2.57 11.63 0.59
C ALA A 285 4.07 11.79 0.81
N HIS A 286 4.46 12.06 2.04
CA HIS A 286 5.84 11.91 2.48
C HIS A 286 6.05 10.46 2.99
N SER A 287 6.17 9.55 2.02
CA SER A 287 6.31 8.10 2.16
C SER A 287 7.54 7.59 1.41
N SER A 288 8.00 6.37 1.74
CA SER A 288 8.96 5.62 0.94
C SER A 288 8.33 5.03 -0.34
N ASP A 289 7.01 5.01 -0.42
CA ASP A 289 6.20 4.60 -1.57
C ASP A 289 6.33 5.54 -2.78
N LEU A 290 6.61 4.96 -3.95
CA LEU A 290 6.53 5.59 -5.26
C LEU A 290 5.35 5.01 -6.04
N SER A 291 4.17 5.41 -5.59
CA SER A 291 2.88 4.94 -6.06
C SER A 291 2.62 5.22 -7.52
N ARG A 292 1.69 4.46 -8.09
CA ARG A 292 1.35 4.49 -9.51
C ARG A 292 -0.05 3.96 -9.80
N SER A 293 -0.62 4.38 -10.93
CA SER A 293 -1.86 3.81 -11.48
C SER A 293 -1.62 2.97 -12.73
N THR A 294 -2.66 2.27 -13.19
CA THR A 294 -2.64 1.52 -14.45
C THR A 294 -2.40 2.40 -15.68
N SER A 295 -3.00 3.60 -15.73
CA SER A 295 -2.79 4.56 -16.82
C SER A 295 -1.38 5.13 -16.83
N GLU A 296 -0.76 5.31 -15.67
CA GLU A 296 0.64 5.71 -15.57
C GLU A 296 1.60 4.60 -16.03
N GLN A 297 1.34 3.36 -15.60
CA GLN A 297 2.13 2.20 -16.03
C GLN A 297 2.03 1.99 -17.55
N PHE A 298 0.84 2.23 -18.13
CA PHE A 298 0.67 2.19 -19.59
C PHE A 298 1.63 3.14 -20.30
N VAL A 299 1.68 4.42 -19.89
CA VAL A 299 2.52 5.41 -20.57
C VAL A 299 4.01 5.18 -20.33
N GLU A 300 4.40 4.64 -19.16
CA GLU A 300 5.78 4.25 -18.85
C GLU A 300 6.23 3.04 -19.67
N TYR A 301 5.36 2.05 -19.87
CA TYR A 301 5.65 0.88 -20.71
C TYR A 301 5.75 1.26 -22.20
N LYS A 302 4.83 2.12 -22.66
CA LYS A 302 4.78 2.57 -24.06
C LYS A 302 5.86 3.57 -24.44
N GLU A 303 6.72 3.97 -23.49
CA GLU A 303 7.83 4.87 -23.80
C GLU A 303 8.78 4.24 -24.82
N PRO A 304 8.93 4.83 -26.03
CA PRO A 304 9.90 4.34 -26.99
C PRO A 304 11.31 4.39 -26.39
N TRP A 305 12.11 3.35 -26.62
CA TRP A 305 13.44 3.20 -26.03
C TRP A 305 14.34 4.43 -26.24
N TYR A 306 14.24 5.10 -27.40
CA TYR A 306 15.06 6.27 -27.74
C TYR A 306 14.67 7.52 -26.93
N ARG A 307 13.45 7.60 -26.40
CA ARG A 307 12.99 8.71 -25.56
C ARG A 307 13.48 8.63 -24.12
N ARG A 308 13.93 7.45 -23.68
CA ARG A 308 14.63 7.31 -22.39
C ARG A 308 15.92 8.15 -22.33
N TRP A 309 16.47 8.48 -23.51
CA TRP A 309 17.66 9.30 -23.68
C TRP A 309 17.35 10.75 -24.06
N ASP A 310 16.06 11.11 -24.18
CA ASP A 310 15.66 12.48 -24.45
C ASP A 310 15.88 13.33 -23.20
N THR A 311 17.00 14.06 -23.23
CA THR A 311 17.43 14.98 -22.17
C THR A 311 16.76 16.35 -22.27
N ALA A 312 15.81 16.57 -23.20
CA ALA A 312 15.01 17.78 -23.23
C ALA A 312 14.00 17.75 -22.06
N PHE A 313 14.47 18.16 -20.88
CA PHE A 313 13.75 18.27 -19.60
C PHE A 313 12.67 19.38 -19.61
N THR A 314 11.78 19.42 -20.59
CA THR A 314 10.64 20.36 -20.54
C THR A 314 9.39 19.58 -20.16
N PRO A 315 8.94 19.65 -18.89
CA PRO A 315 7.64 19.14 -18.48
C PRO A 315 6.53 19.72 -19.37
N LYS A 316 5.50 18.92 -19.64
CA LYS A 316 4.32 19.40 -20.35
C LYS A 316 3.29 19.86 -19.33
N ASN A 317 2.60 20.97 -19.62
CA ASN A 317 1.59 21.52 -18.71
C ASN A 317 0.41 20.56 -18.57
N ASN A 318 0.43 19.74 -17.53
CA ASN A 318 -0.64 18.84 -17.13
C ASN A 318 -0.55 18.55 -15.62
N VAL A 319 -1.43 17.68 -15.13
CA VAL A 319 -1.50 17.37 -13.70
C VAL A 319 -0.18 16.88 -13.13
N TYR A 320 0.57 16.05 -13.86
CA TYR A 320 1.84 15.50 -13.38
C TYR A 320 2.94 16.56 -13.27
N SER A 321 3.02 17.51 -14.19
CA SER A 321 4.00 18.61 -14.05
C SER A 321 3.68 19.50 -12.85
N ARG A 322 2.39 19.72 -12.53
CA ARG A 322 1.98 20.47 -11.34
C ARG A 322 2.40 19.73 -10.07
N ILE A 323 2.12 18.43 -9.99
CA ILE A 323 2.54 17.58 -8.87
C ILE A 323 4.07 17.62 -8.71
N ALA A 324 4.84 17.53 -9.81
CA ALA A 324 6.30 17.60 -9.74
C ALA A 324 6.79 18.91 -9.09
N ILE A 325 6.17 20.04 -9.46
CA ILE A 325 6.46 21.36 -8.89
C ILE A 325 6.07 21.42 -7.42
N GLU A 326 4.85 20.98 -7.07
CA GLU A 326 4.36 20.99 -5.69
C GLU A 326 5.23 20.15 -4.74
N VAL A 327 5.66 18.96 -5.19
CA VAL A 327 6.59 18.11 -4.45
C VAL A 327 7.94 18.82 -4.31
N ALA A 328 8.48 19.39 -5.38
CA ALA A 328 9.76 20.08 -5.33
C ALA A 328 9.74 21.29 -4.38
N GLU A 329 8.67 22.09 -4.41
CA GLU A 329 8.48 23.25 -3.53
C GLU A 329 8.34 22.84 -2.06
N ARG A 330 7.50 21.84 -1.76
CA ARG A 330 7.31 21.37 -0.38
C ARG A 330 8.60 20.82 0.21
N GLU A 331 9.28 19.98 -0.56
CA GLU A 331 10.48 19.27 -0.11
C GLU A 331 11.74 20.12 -0.25
N LYS A 332 11.62 21.34 -0.79
CA LYS A 332 12.70 22.31 -1.02
C LYS A 332 13.85 21.72 -1.85
N VAL A 333 13.50 20.95 -2.87
CA VAL A 333 14.44 20.33 -3.81
C VAL A 333 14.31 20.92 -5.20
N ALA A 334 15.27 20.64 -6.08
CA ALA A 334 15.16 21.07 -7.46
C ALA A 334 13.96 20.44 -8.18
N SER A 335 13.26 21.23 -9.00
CA SER A 335 12.10 20.77 -9.75
C SER A 335 12.44 19.88 -10.96
N GLY A 336 13.73 19.75 -11.33
CA GLY A 336 14.16 18.91 -12.45
C GLY A 336 15.62 19.07 -12.86
N GLY A 337 16.00 18.40 -13.94
CA GLY A 337 17.32 18.53 -14.58
C GLY A 337 18.50 18.02 -13.75
N LEU A 338 19.69 18.55 -14.06
CA LEU A 338 20.95 18.17 -13.39
C LEU A 338 20.94 18.42 -11.87
N PRO A 339 20.38 19.53 -11.34
CA PRO A 339 20.31 19.74 -9.89
C PRO A 339 19.54 18.64 -9.17
N LEU A 340 18.34 18.26 -9.66
CA LEU A 340 17.56 17.17 -9.06
C LEU A 340 18.31 15.83 -9.12
N LEU A 341 19.03 15.56 -10.22
CA LEU A 341 19.85 14.34 -10.33
C LEU A 341 20.96 14.31 -9.28
N ARG A 342 21.62 15.44 -9.00
CA ARG A 342 22.62 15.54 -7.94
C ARG A 342 22.02 15.27 -6.57
N ASP A 343 20.85 15.84 -6.28
CA ASP A 343 20.13 15.59 -5.03
C ASP A 343 19.82 14.08 -4.86
N ILE A 344 19.33 13.42 -5.90
CA ILE A 344 19.07 11.96 -5.87
C ILE A 344 20.34 11.16 -5.57
N LEU A 345 21.46 11.50 -6.22
CA LEU A 345 22.74 10.81 -5.99
C LEU A 345 23.26 11.03 -4.56
N HIS A 346 23.09 12.24 -4.04
CA HIS A 346 23.43 12.56 -2.65
C HIS A 346 22.62 11.73 -1.65
N GLU A 347 21.29 11.71 -1.78
CA GLU A 347 20.44 10.94 -0.86
C GLU A 347 20.72 9.43 -0.92
N ARG A 348 21.07 8.89 -2.11
CA ARG A 348 21.48 7.48 -2.26
C ARG A 348 22.76 7.16 -1.52
N ALA A 349 23.75 8.05 -1.58
CA ALA A 349 25.00 7.88 -0.86
C ALA A 349 24.77 7.92 0.66
N ALA A 350 23.97 8.87 1.13
CA ALA A 350 23.59 8.98 2.54
C ALA A 350 22.83 7.74 3.03
N LEU A 351 21.84 7.26 2.26
CA LEU A 351 21.09 6.04 2.59
C LEU A 351 22.01 4.82 2.71
N LYS A 352 22.94 4.66 1.74
CA LYS A 352 23.91 3.56 1.76
C LYS A 352 24.78 3.57 3.03
N ASN A 353 25.22 4.75 3.47
CA ASN A 353 26.01 4.88 4.68
C ASN A 353 25.20 4.46 5.92
N LEU A 354 23.97 4.99 6.06
CA LEU A 354 23.08 4.63 7.18
C LEU A 354 22.75 3.13 7.21
N THR A 355 22.51 2.49 6.06
CA THR A 355 22.30 1.04 6.00
C THR A 355 23.54 0.27 6.46
N SER A 356 24.74 0.72 6.08
CA SER A 356 25.99 0.10 6.57
C SER A 356 26.19 0.25 8.08
N GLU A 357 25.78 1.39 8.66
CA GLU A 357 25.79 1.61 10.11
C GLU A 357 24.77 0.71 10.82
N GLN A 358 23.57 0.58 10.24
CA GLN A 358 22.52 -0.32 10.72
C GLN A 358 22.98 -1.78 10.74
N ASP A 359 23.64 -2.26 9.67
CA ASP A 359 24.20 -3.62 9.61
C ASP A 359 25.28 -3.83 10.68
N THR A 360 26.12 -2.82 10.91
CA THR A 360 27.15 -2.85 11.95
C THR A 360 26.53 -2.92 13.35
N ALA A 361 25.46 -2.16 13.60
CA ALA A 361 24.73 -2.18 14.87
C ALA A 361 24.06 -3.54 15.12
N ARG A 362 23.48 -4.18 14.09
CA ARG A 362 22.93 -5.53 14.19
C ARG A 362 23.99 -6.56 14.58
N ALA A 363 25.14 -6.55 13.89
CA ALA A 363 26.26 -7.45 14.21
C ALA A 363 26.79 -7.24 15.63
N LYS A 364 26.84 -5.98 16.11
CA LYS A 364 27.23 -5.66 17.50
C LYS A 364 26.24 -6.24 18.51
N ILE A 365 24.93 -6.14 18.26
CA ILE A 365 23.90 -6.74 19.12
C ILE A 365 24.08 -8.26 19.19
N GLU A 366 24.22 -8.93 18.04
CA GLU A 366 24.42 -10.39 17.97
C GLU A 366 25.66 -10.83 18.77
N GLN A 367 26.77 -10.09 18.67
CA GLN A 367 28.00 -10.36 19.42
C GLN A 367 27.80 -10.22 20.94
N ILE A 368 27.11 -9.16 21.38
CA ILE A 368 26.83 -8.94 22.80
C ILE A 368 25.88 -10.04 23.33
N GLN A 369 24.85 -10.39 22.56
CA GLN A 369 23.94 -11.49 22.89
C GLN A 369 24.68 -12.81 23.03
N ALA A 370 25.57 -13.16 22.09
CA ALA A 370 26.38 -14.37 22.18
C ALA A 370 27.27 -14.41 23.43
N THR A 371 27.84 -13.26 23.82
CA THR A 371 28.63 -13.13 25.07
C THR A 371 27.76 -13.40 26.29
N LEU A 372 26.59 -12.75 26.37
CA LEU A 372 25.63 -12.94 27.46
C LEU A 372 25.14 -14.39 27.55
N ARG A 373 24.82 -15.03 26.42
CA ARG A 373 24.40 -16.45 26.39
C ARG A 373 25.52 -17.40 26.82
N THR A 374 26.78 -17.07 26.52
CA THR A 374 27.93 -17.85 26.99
C THR A 374 28.08 -17.78 28.51
N GLU A 375 27.88 -16.59 29.09
CA GLU A 375 28.04 -16.37 30.54
C GLU A 375 26.82 -16.85 31.36
N LEU A 376 25.60 -16.69 30.84
CA LEU A 376 24.35 -17.06 31.52
C LEU A 376 23.85 -18.47 31.17
N GLY A 377 24.44 -19.10 30.16
CA GLY A 377 24.05 -20.39 29.61
C GLY A 377 23.06 -20.28 28.44
N GLU A 378 23.08 -21.27 27.55
CA GLU A 378 22.11 -21.40 26.46
C GLU A 378 20.78 -21.91 27.01
N LEU A 379 19.73 -21.11 26.86
CA LEU A 379 18.41 -21.38 27.42
C LEU A 379 17.33 -21.34 26.33
N ARG A 380 16.28 -22.15 26.52
CA ARG A 380 15.07 -22.11 25.71
C ARG A 380 13.98 -21.41 26.49
N LEU A 381 13.61 -20.19 26.08
CA LEU A 381 12.66 -19.35 26.81
C LEU A 381 11.34 -20.07 27.15
N ALA A 382 10.83 -20.89 26.22
CA ALA A 382 9.58 -21.65 26.40
C ALA A 382 9.65 -22.76 27.47
N GLU A 383 10.84 -23.15 27.92
CA GLU A 383 11.08 -24.24 28.86
C GLU A 383 11.47 -23.74 30.27
N LEU A 384 11.58 -22.41 30.47
CA LEU A 384 12.06 -21.83 31.73
C LEU A 384 10.95 -21.69 32.78
N THR A 385 11.25 -22.11 34.01
CA THR A 385 10.43 -21.82 35.19
C THR A 385 10.60 -20.37 35.64
N THR A 386 9.61 -19.81 36.34
CA THR A 386 9.67 -18.45 36.89
C THR A 386 10.92 -18.23 37.75
N ASP A 387 11.24 -19.16 38.64
CA ASP A 387 12.43 -19.08 39.49
C ASP A 387 13.72 -18.99 38.67
N LYS A 388 13.83 -19.76 37.57
CA LYS A 388 15.01 -19.72 36.71
C LYS A 388 15.08 -18.42 35.91
N GLN A 389 13.95 -17.88 35.48
CA GLN A 389 13.88 -16.57 34.85
C GLN A 389 14.36 -15.47 35.80
N GLU A 390 13.92 -15.48 37.06
CA GLU A 390 14.36 -14.51 38.07
C GLU A 390 15.85 -14.64 38.39
N GLU A 391 16.38 -15.86 38.48
CA GLU A 391 17.81 -16.10 38.70
C GLU A 391 18.66 -15.49 37.58
N VAL A 392 18.33 -15.78 36.32
CA VAL A 392 19.04 -15.27 35.14
C VAL A 392 18.88 -13.76 35.03
N TYR A 393 17.69 -13.24 35.30
CA TYR A 393 17.41 -11.81 35.36
C TYR A 393 18.33 -11.09 36.35
N ASN A 394 18.39 -11.56 37.60
CA ASN A 394 19.18 -10.94 38.66
C ASN A 394 20.68 -10.94 38.35
N GLN A 395 21.18 -11.97 37.65
CA GLN A 395 22.55 -12.01 37.15
C GLN A 395 22.74 -11.02 36.00
N ALA A 396 21.89 -11.09 34.97
CA ALA A 396 21.98 -10.29 33.75
C ALA A 396 22.01 -8.79 34.01
N ILE A 397 21.11 -8.26 34.85
CA ILE A 397 21.00 -6.82 35.08
C ILE A 397 22.25 -6.19 35.72
N GLN A 398 23.08 -7.00 36.40
CA GLN A 398 24.33 -6.57 37.01
C GLN A 398 25.52 -6.60 36.03
N MET A 399 25.35 -7.22 34.85
CA MET A 399 26.41 -7.35 33.85
C MET A 399 26.53 -6.08 33.01
N ALA A 400 27.77 -5.60 32.83
CA ALA A 400 28.04 -4.48 31.93
C ALA A 400 27.61 -4.79 30.48
N ALA A 401 27.76 -6.04 30.04
CA ALA A 401 27.33 -6.49 28.72
C ALA A 401 25.83 -6.32 28.49
N TYR A 402 24.99 -6.49 29.53
CA TYR A 402 23.54 -6.28 29.40
C TYR A 402 23.20 -4.80 29.19
N GLN A 403 23.88 -3.88 29.89
CA GLN A 403 23.69 -2.45 29.67
C GLN A 403 24.14 -2.01 28.27
N GLN A 404 25.24 -2.60 27.78
CA GLN A 404 25.71 -2.41 26.40
C GLN A 404 24.70 -2.94 25.36
N LEU A 405 24.07 -4.08 25.64
CA LEU A 405 23.02 -4.64 24.78
C LEU A 405 21.84 -3.69 24.65
N LYS A 406 21.31 -3.19 25.78
CA LYS A 406 20.20 -2.22 25.78
C LYS A 406 20.54 -0.99 24.95
N HIS A 407 21.71 -0.41 25.20
CA HIS A 407 22.16 0.76 24.46
C HIS A 407 22.27 0.47 22.95
N ALA A 408 22.86 -0.66 22.56
CA ALA A 408 22.99 -1.03 21.16
C ALA A 408 21.63 -1.28 20.48
N GLN A 409 20.65 -1.85 21.21
CA GLN A 409 19.27 -2.02 20.71
C GLN A 409 18.56 -0.66 20.53
N ASP A 410 18.73 0.28 21.46
CA ASP A 410 18.19 1.64 21.33
C ASP A 410 18.84 2.40 20.16
N GLU A 411 20.17 2.25 19.98
CA GLU A 411 20.91 2.78 18.81
C GLU A 411 20.35 2.21 17.50
N LEU A 412 20.09 0.90 17.43
CA LEU A 412 19.52 0.27 16.23
C LEU A 412 18.10 0.78 15.92
N MET A 413 17.26 0.98 16.95
CA MET A 413 15.92 1.56 16.76
C MET A 413 16.00 2.96 16.15
N GLN A 414 16.87 3.83 16.67
CA GLN A 414 17.08 5.17 16.12
C GLN A 414 17.63 5.13 14.70
N LEU A 415 18.55 4.22 14.40
CA LEU A 415 19.06 4.02 13.04
C LEU A 415 17.96 3.55 12.08
N ASN A 416 17.05 2.66 12.50
CA ASN A 416 15.91 2.25 11.68
C ASN A 416 15.03 3.45 11.29
N GLU A 417 14.73 4.34 12.23
CA GLU A 417 13.97 5.56 11.97
C GLU A 417 14.71 6.49 10.99
N GLN A 418 16.02 6.66 11.16
CA GLN A 418 16.84 7.48 10.25
C GLN A 418 16.90 6.90 8.84
N VAL A 419 17.08 5.58 8.70
CA VAL A 419 17.06 4.88 7.41
C VAL A 419 15.70 5.07 6.72
N LEU A 420 14.60 4.92 7.47
CA LEU A 420 13.26 5.13 6.93
C LEU A 420 13.06 6.58 6.48
N GLN A 421 13.43 7.56 7.30
CA GLN A 421 13.32 8.97 6.94
C GLN A 421 14.18 9.32 5.72
N GLN A 422 15.40 8.78 5.65
CA GLN A 422 16.29 8.96 4.52
C GLN A 422 15.72 8.32 3.24
N THR A 423 15.06 7.17 3.37
CA THR A 423 14.37 6.50 2.25
C THR A 423 13.20 7.36 1.76
N ARG A 424 12.38 7.90 2.66
CA ARG A 424 11.29 8.84 2.33
C ARG A 424 11.82 10.07 1.59
N ASN A 425 12.90 10.68 2.07
CA ASN A 425 13.57 11.82 1.43
C ASN A 425 14.02 11.51 0.00
N LEU A 426 14.66 10.35 -0.21
CA LEU A 426 15.06 9.88 -1.54
C LEU A 426 13.83 9.68 -2.43
N THR A 427 12.78 9.03 -1.92
CA THR A 427 11.54 8.80 -2.66
C THR A 427 10.90 10.09 -3.13
N GLN A 428 10.88 11.17 -2.34
CA GLN A 428 10.30 12.43 -2.79
C GLN A 428 11.02 13.03 -4.02
N ARG A 429 12.36 12.92 -4.07
CA ARG A 429 13.15 13.37 -5.23
C ARG A 429 12.90 12.48 -6.46
N LEU A 430 12.84 11.16 -6.25
CA LEU A 430 12.47 10.20 -7.29
C LEU A 430 11.06 10.46 -7.82
N LYS A 431 10.13 10.85 -6.94
CA LYS A 431 8.77 11.23 -7.30
C LYS A 431 8.74 12.45 -8.21
N ALA A 432 9.41 13.54 -7.84
CA ALA A 432 9.52 14.72 -8.70
C ALA A 432 10.11 14.37 -10.08
N ALA A 433 11.16 13.53 -10.13
CA ALA A 433 11.74 13.06 -11.38
C ALA A 433 10.76 12.22 -12.22
N ARG A 434 10.04 11.28 -11.59
CA ARG A 434 9.03 10.43 -12.24
C ARG A 434 7.88 11.26 -12.79
N MET A 435 7.34 12.19 -12.01
CA MET A 435 6.22 13.05 -12.41
C MET A 435 6.57 13.92 -13.61
N ASN A 436 7.79 14.46 -13.66
CA ASN A 436 8.29 15.16 -14.84
C ASN A 436 8.34 14.26 -16.08
N ARG A 437 8.76 13.00 -15.94
CA ARG A 437 8.76 12.01 -17.05
C ARG A 437 7.33 11.71 -17.50
N ILE A 438 6.44 11.35 -16.57
CA ILE A 438 5.04 11.03 -16.88
C ILE A 438 4.32 12.20 -17.52
N SER A 439 4.59 13.44 -17.10
CA SER A 439 4.00 14.63 -17.73
C SER A 439 4.21 14.64 -19.24
N ARG A 440 5.39 14.23 -19.72
CA ARG A 440 5.70 14.14 -21.15
C ARG A 440 5.03 12.94 -21.79
N LEU A 441 5.16 11.77 -21.17
CA LEU A 441 4.62 10.51 -21.72
C LEU A 441 3.09 10.57 -21.88
N ALA A 442 2.38 11.03 -20.85
CA ALA A 442 0.94 11.24 -20.88
C ALA A 442 0.51 12.24 -21.97
N HIS A 443 1.26 13.31 -22.18
CA HIS A 443 0.97 14.26 -23.26
C HIS A 443 1.02 13.60 -24.65
N TYR A 444 1.93 12.65 -24.87
CA TYR A 444 2.02 11.93 -26.14
C TYR A 444 0.95 10.85 -26.30
N GLN A 445 0.46 10.28 -25.20
CA GLN A 445 -0.56 9.23 -25.22
C GLN A 445 -1.99 9.78 -25.07
N LYS A 446 -2.17 11.10 -24.98
CA LYS A 446 -3.48 11.72 -24.75
C LYS A 446 -4.56 11.40 -25.80
N GLU A 447 -4.18 10.99 -27.01
CA GLU A 447 -5.12 10.58 -28.05
C GLU A 447 -5.21 9.04 -28.19
N ASN A 448 -4.49 8.28 -27.36
CA ASN A 448 -4.54 6.81 -27.39
C ASN A 448 -5.83 6.32 -26.69
N PRO A 449 -6.72 5.57 -27.38
CA PRO A 449 -7.97 5.10 -26.80
C PRO A 449 -7.80 4.20 -25.58
N ALA A 450 -6.76 3.37 -25.53
CA ALA A 450 -6.48 2.51 -24.39
C ALA A 450 -6.06 3.34 -23.17
N TYR A 451 -5.23 4.37 -23.37
CA TYR A 451 -4.87 5.31 -22.30
C TYR A 451 -6.09 6.04 -21.76
N GLN A 452 -6.94 6.59 -22.64
CA GLN A 452 -8.17 7.27 -22.22
C GLN A 452 -9.12 6.33 -21.49
N SER A 453 -9.30 5.10 -21.97
CA SER A 453 -10.08 4.09 -21.26
C SER A 453 -9.49 3.75 -19.87
N LEU A 454 -8.18 3.74 -19.67
CA LEU A 454 -7.63 3.56 -18.32
C LEU A 454 -7.91 4.77 -17.41
N VAL A 455 -7.70 5.99 -17.92
CA VAL A 455 -7.99 7.23 -17.17
C VAL A 455 -9.47 7.31 -16.80
N ASP A 456 -10.36 7.01 -17.74
CA ASP A 456 -11.81 7.00 -17.51
C ASP A 456 -12.20 5.93 -16.48
N CYS A 457 -11.58 4.75 -16.52
CA CYS A 457 -11.83 3.69 -15.55
C CYS A 457 -11.42 4.14 -14.13
N GLU A 458 -10.26 4.78 -14.03
CA GLU A 458 -9.72 5.30 -12.77
C GLU A 458 -10.56 6.45 -12.20
N SER A 459 -11.16 7.29 -13.06
CA SER A 459 -11.98 8.45 -12.66
C SER A 459 -13.47 8.19 -12.52
N SER A 460 -14.02 7.14 -13.15
CA SER A 460 -15.48 6.90 -13.09
C SER A 460 -15.94 6.23 -11.80
N GLY A 461 -15.02 5.84 -10.92
CA GLY A 461 -15.33 5.23 -9.63
C GLY A 461 -15.40 6.28 -8.53
N GLN A 462 -16.56 6.39 -7.89
CA GLN A 462 -16.77 7.18 -6.67
C GLN A 462 -17.10 6.24 -5.51
N LEU A 463 -16.77 6.67 -4.28
CA LEU A 463 -17.24 6.01 -3.07
C LEU A 463 -18.59 6.55 -2.62
#